data_AF-A0A3D5EMR6-F1
#
_entry.id   AF-A0A3D5EMR6-F1
#
_cell.length_a   1.000
_cell.length_b   1.000
_cell.length_c   1.000
_cell.angle_alpha   90.00
_cell.angle_beta   90.00
_cell.angle_gamma   90.00
#
_symmetry.space_group_name_H-M   'P 1'
#
loop_
_entity.id
_entity.type
_entity.pdbx_description
1 polymer ?
#
loop_
_entity_poly.entity_id
_entity_poly.type
_entity_poly.pdbx_seq_one_letter_code
_entity_poly.pdbx_strand_id
1 'polypeptide(L)'
;SMLTLFRIATFEDWTDVMYETMAVYELSWIFYLTFIFLTAFVFLNMMVGAILEVMSEEHRNAREEQTSDADMPATKGQIAQLQAEMAELKQLLKEKQ
;
A
#
# COMPACT_ATOMS: atom_id res chain seq x y z
N SER A 1 20.75 -6.26 28.51
CA SER A 1 20.30 -4.85 28.56
C SER A 1 19.46 -4.55 27.32
N MET A 2 18.90 -3.34 27.18
CA MET A 2 18.14 -2.96 25.97
C MET A 2 19.00 -3.05 24.70
N LEU A 3 20.29 -2.68 24.77
CA LEU A 3 21.23 -2.82 23.66
C LEU A 3 21.40 -4.28 23.22
N THR A 4 21.50 -5.23 24.15
CA THR A 4 21.58 -6.66 23.83
C THR A 4 20.33 -7.14 23.08
N LEU A 5 19.14 -6.74 23.55
CA LEU A 5 17.88 -7.12 22.90
C LEU A 5 17.76 -6.51 21.50
N PHE A 6 18.24 -5.28 21.32
CA PHE A 6 18.31 -4.66 19.99
C PHE A 6 19.21 -5.44 19.03
N ARG A 7 20.44 -5.79 19.44
CA ARG A 7 21.37 -6.61 18.62
C ARG A 7 20.75 -7.95 18.24
N ILE A 8 20.08 -8.61 19.18
CA ILE A 8 19.36 -9.88 18.93
C ILE A 8 18.22 -9.66 17.94
N ALA A 9 17.44 -8.58 18.08
CA ALA A 9 16.33 -8.28 17.17
C ALA A 9 16.80 -7.98 15.74
N THR A 10 18.03 -7.49 15.56
CA THR A 10 18.68 -7.30 14.25
C THR A 10 19.46 -8.54 13.77
N PHE A 11 19.34 -9.67 14.48
CA PHE A 11 20.05 -10.93 14.22
C PHE A 11 21.58 -10.85 14.28
N GLU A 12 22.13 -9.85 14.97
CA GLU A 12 23.57 -9.65 15.11
C GLU A 12 24.10 -10.43 16.33
N ASP A 13 25.03 -11.36 16.10
CA ASP A 13 25.75 -12.16 17.12
C ASP A 13 24.86 -12.78 18.22
N TRP A 14 23.59 -13.06 17.90
CA TRP A 14 22.61 -13.47 18.92
C TRP A 14 22.87 -14.88 19.46
N THR A 15 23.48 -15.74 18.65
CA THR A 15 23.82 -17.12 19.03
C THR A 15 24.92 -17.14 20.09
N ASP A 16 25.88 -16.23 20.01
CA ASP A 16 27.01 -16.18 20.94
C ASP A 16 26.50 -15.78 22.33
N VAL A 17 25.66 -14.74 22.38
CA VAL A 17 24.96 -14.34 23.61
C VAL A 17 24.09 -15.48 24.16
N MET A 18 23.37 -16.19 23.29
CA MET A 18 22.55 -17.33 23.71
C MET A 18 23.40 -18.45 24.32
N TYR A 19 24.49 -18.87 23.67
CA TYR A 19 25.35 -19.93 24.17
C TYR A 19 26.07 -19.54 25.46
N GLU A 20 26.53 -18.29 25.58
CA GLU A 20 27.11 -17.77 26.83
C GLU A 20 26.13 -17.85 27.99
N THR A 21 24.86 -17.48 27.77
CA THR A 21 23.85 -17.60 28.84
C THR A 21 23.43 -19.03 29.12
N MET A 22 23.42 -19.90 28.10
CA MET A 22 23.08 -21.31 28.23
C MET A 22 24.05 -22.05 29.15
N ALA A 23 25.32 -21.63 29.21
CA ALA A 23 26.32 -22.18 30.12
C ALA A 23 25.94 -22.04 31.61
N VAL A 24 25.07 -21.08 31.94
CA VAL A 24 24.56 -20.85 33.30
C VAL A 24 23.08 -21.25 33.43
N TYR A 25 22.29 -21.02 32.38
CA TYR A 25 20.86 -21.25 32.32
C TYR A 25 20.52 -22.09 31.09
N GLU A 26 20.57 -23.42 31.21
CA GLU A 26 20.45 -24.36 30.08
C GLU A 26 19.20 -24.16 29.20
N LEU A 27 18.09 -23.70 29.78
CA LEU A 27 16.83 -23.46 29.07
C LEU A 27 16.68 -22.05 28.51
N SER A 28 17.71 -21.20 28.60
CA SER A 28 17.66 -19.81 28.12
C SER A 28 17.34 -19.71 26.62
N TRP A 29 17.69 -20.72 25.82
CA TRP A 29 17.40 -20.78 24.38
C TRP A 29 15.93 -20.55 24.04
N ILE A 30 15.00 -20.97 24.91
CA ILE A 30 13.56 -20.76 24.71
C ILE A 30 13.26 -19.26 24.67
N PHE A 31 13.86 -18.46 25.56
CA PHE A 31 13.70 -17.01 25.57
C PHE A 31 14.20 -16.38 24.26
N TYR A 32 15.40 -16.74 23.79
CA TYR A 32 15.96 -16.16 22.56
C TYR A 32 15.15 -16.55 21.33
N LEU A 33 14.80 -17.83 21.16
CA LEU A 33 14.02 -18.26 20.00
C LEU A 33 12.61 -17.67 20.00
N THR A 34 11.93 -17.61 21.15
CA THR A 34 10.60 -16.99 21.23
C THR A 34 10.66 -15.49 20.97
N PHE A 35 11.64 -14.78 21.54
CA PHE A 35 11.86 -13.36 21.29
C PHE A 35 12.10 -13.09 19.81
N ILE A 36 13.03 -13.82 19.18
CA ILE A 36 13.36 -13.68 17.76
C ILE A 36 12.13 -13.94 16.88
N PHE A 37 11.36 -14.99 17.18
CA PHE A 37 10.18 -15.33 16.40
C PHE A 37 9.11 -14.23 16.49
N LEU A 38 8.87 -13.69 17.69
CA LEU A 38 7.93 -12.60 17.91
C LEU A 38 8.38 -11.31 17.22
N THR A 39 9.66 -10.93 17.36
CA THR A 39 10.18 -9.70 16.73
C THR A 39 10.19 -9.80 15.21
N ALA A 40 10.60 -10.96 14.67
CA ALA A 40 10.57 -11.21 13.23
C ALA A 40 9.15 -11.19 12.67
N PHE A 41 8.19 -11.77 13.39
CA PHE A 41 6.78 -11.77 13.00
C PHE A 41 6.20 -10.35 12.98
N VAL A 42 6.43 -9.57 14.04
CA VAL A 42 6.00 -8.17 14.10
C VAL A 42 6.64 -7.35 12.99
N PHE A 43 7.94 -7.51 12.77
CA PHE A 43 8.68 -6.81 11.73
C PHE A 43 8.16 -7.15 10.33
N LEU A 44 7.93 -8.44 10.05
CA LEU A 44 7.38 -8.91 8.78
C LEU A 44 5.98 -8.31 8.54
N ASN A 45 5.10 -8.34 9.53
CA ASN A 45 3.76 -7.78 9.40
C ASN A 45 3.80 -6.26 9.17
N MET A 46 4.71 -5.54 9.83
CA MET A 46 4.92 -4.11 9.61
C MET A 46 5.45 -3.84 8.19
N MET A 47 6.40 -4.64 7.71
CA MET A 47 6.95 -4.52 6.36
C MET A 47 5.88 -4.76 5.30
N VAL A 48 5.08 -5.81 5.45
CA VAL A 48 3.93 -6.08 4.56
C VAL A 48 2.94 -4.91 4.59
N GLY A 49 2.63 -4.37 5.77
CA GLY A 49 1.79 -3.18 5.90
C GLY A 49 2.33 -1.97 5.14
N ALA A 50 3.62 -1.67 5.29
CA ALA A 50 4.26 -0.56 4.58
C ALA A 50 4.29 -0.76 3.06
N ILE A 51 4.59 -1.98 2.59
CA ILE A 51 4.57 -2.30 1.16
C ILE A 51 3.16 -2.15 0.59
N LEU A 52 2.14 -2.65 1.31
CA LEU A 52 0.75 -2.53 0.88
C LEU A 52 0.28 -1.07 0.85
N GLU A 53 0.71 -0.25 1.80
CA GLU A 53 0.43 1.20 1.79
C GLU A 53 0.99 1.87 0.53
N VAL A 54 2.28 1.64 0.23
CA VAL A 54 2.95 2.20 -0.96
C VAL A 54 2.26 1.73 -2.24
N MET A 55 1.95 0.44 -2.36
CA MET A 55 1.24 -0.11 -3.53
C MET A 55 -0.17 0.49 -3.68
N SER A 56 -0.89 0.67 -2.56
CA SER A 56 -2.23 1.27 -2.57
C SER A 56 -2.18 2.75 -2.99
N GLU A 57 -1.16 3.49 -2.55
CA GLU A 57 -0.93 4.87 -2.95
C GLU A 57 -0.61 4.99 -4.44
N GLU A 58 0.29 4.14 -4.96
CA GLU A 58 0.59 4.09 -6.41
C GLU A 58 -0.65 3.76 -7.24
N HIS A 59 -1.46 2.77 -6.81
CA HIS A 59 -2.70 2.43 -7.50
C HIS A 59 -3.75 3.53 -7.46
N ARG A 60 -3.84 4.29 -6.37
CA ARG A 60 -4.74 5.45 -6.27
C ARG A 60 -4.31 6.55 -7.24
N ASN A 61 -3.03 6.90 -7.25
CA ASN A 61 -2.50 7.96 -8.13
C ASN A 61 -2.69 7.59 -9.61
N ALA A 62 -2.43 6.34 -9.98
CA ALA A 62 -2.66 5.85 -11.34
C ALA A 62 -4.15 5.88 -11.76
N ARG A 63 -5.08 5.64 -10.82
CA ARG A 63 -6.52 5.78 -11.07
C ARG A 63 -6.92 7.24 -11.23
N GLU A 64 -6.40 8.13 -10.38
CA GLU A 64 -6.67 9.57 -10.48
C GLU A 64 -6.21 10.14 -11.82
N GLU A 65 -5.03 9.78 -12.29
CA GLU A 65 -4.51 10.15 -13.62
C GLU A 65 -5.42 9.62 -14.75
N GLN A 66 -5.84 8.35 -14.71
CA GLN A 66 -6.75 7.79 -15.72
C GLN A 66 -8.15 8.41 -15.68
N THR A 67 -8.68 8.73 -14.49
CA THR A 67 -9.98 9.43 -14.38
C THR A 67 -9.89 10.89 -14.81
N SER A 68 -8.73 11.55 -14.69
CA SER A 68 -8.58 12.93 -15.13
C SER A 68 -8.68 13.09 -16.65
N ASP A 69 -8.29 12.07 -17.43
CA ASP A 69 -8.46 12.05 -18.89
C ASP A 69 -9.80 11.46 -19.34
N ALA A 70 -10.36 10.48 -18.62
CA ALA A 70 -11.60 9.79 -19.01
C ALA A 70 -12.89 10.42 -18.45
N ASP A 71 -12.80 11.17 -17.35
CA ASP A 71 -13.94 11.74 -16.62
C ASP A 71 -13.90 13.27 -16.59
N MET A 72 -13.20 13.91 -17.54
CA MET A 72 -13.53 15.30 -17.86
C MET A 72 -15.01 15.33 -18.27
N PRO A 73 -15.92 15.93 -17.47
CA PRO A 73 -17.27 16.12 -17.93
C PRO A 73 -17.14 16.93 -19.21
N ALA A 74 -17.69 16.43 -20.33
CA ALA A 74 -17.72 17.15 -21.59
C ALA A 74 -17.96 18.63 -21.27
N THR A 75 -16.98 19.48 -21.56
CA THR A 75 -16.95 20.86 -21.04
C THR A 75 -18.31 21.45 -21.35
N LYS A 76 -18.98 22.17 -20.44
CA LYS A 76 -20.39 22.61 -20.65
C LYS A 76 -20.68 23.18 -22.05
N GLY A 77 -19.67 23.77 -22.71
CA GLY A 77 -19.71 24.17 -24.12
C GLY A 77 -19.92 23.03 -25.14
N GLN A 78 -19.26 21.88 -25.00
CA GLN A 78 -19.46 20.69 -25.85
C GLN A 78 -20.88 20.12 -25.69
N ILE A 79 -21.41 20.08 -24.46
CA ILE A 79 -22.79 19.64 -24.19
C ILE A 79 -23.79 20.61 -24.84
N ALA A 80 -23.56 21.92 -24.71
CA ALA A 80 -24.41 22.94 -25.34
C ALA A 80 -24.37 22.86 -26.87
N GLN A 81 -23.20 22.59 -27.46
CA GLN A 81 -23.04 22.46 -28.91
C GLN A 81 -23.75 21.21 -29.45
N LEU A 82 -23.64 20.07 -28.76
CA LEU A 82 -24.37 18.84 -29.10
C LEU A 82 -25.90 19.03 -28.99
N GLN A 83 -26.37 19.77 -27.98
CA GLN A 83 -27.79 20.11 -27.86
C GLN A 83 -28.29 21.00 -29.01
N ALA A 84 -27.46 21.94 -29.47
CA ALA A 84 -27.78 22.79 -30.61
C ALA A 84 -27.90 21.99 -31.92
N GLU A 85 -26.94 21.10 -32.21
CA GLU A 85 -27.00 20.22 -33.39
C GLU A 85 -28.23 19.30 -33.38
N MET A 86 -28.56 18.74 -32.21
CA MET A 86 -29.76 17.91 -32.05
C MET A 86 -31.06 18.68 -32.27
N ALA A 87 -31.11 19.96 -31.87
CA ALA A 87 -32.27 20.82 -32.12
C ALA A 87 -32.43 21.15 -33.60
N GLU A 88 -31.32 21.44 -34.29
CA GLU A 88 -31.29 21.71 -35.73
C GLU A 88 -31.72 20.49 -36.55
N LEU A 89 -31.18 19.30 -36.23
CA LEU A 89 -31.56 18.04 -36.86
C LEU A 89 -33.06 17.75 -36.67
N LYS A 90 -33.61 18.00 -35.47
CA LYS A 90 -35.05 17.83 -35.21
C LYS A 90 -35.90 18.76 -36.08
N GLN A 91 -35.45 19.99 -36.28
CA GLN A 91 -36.18 20.97 -37.08
C GLN A 91 -36.16 20.60 -38.56
N LEU A 92 -35.01 20.18 -39.10
CA LEU A 92 -34.89 19.70 -40.48
C LEU A 92 -35.73 18.46 -40.76
N LEU A 93 -35.83 17.53 -39.79
CA LEU A 93 -36.71 16.36 -39.92
C LEU A 93 -38.19 16.76 -39.92
N LYS A 94 -38.57 17.79 -39.16
CA LYS A 94 -39.94 18.28 -39.08
C LYS A 94 -40.36 19.07 -40.33
N GLU A 95 -39.42 19.75 -40.98
CA GLU A 95 -39.66 20.46 -42.25
C GLU A 95 -39.70 19.51 -43.46
N LYS A 96 -39.09 18.33 -43.35
CA LYS A 96 -39.14 17.28 -44.38
C LYS A 96 -40.36 16.36 -44.31
N GLN A 97 -41.22 16.51 -43.30
CA GLN A 97 -42.42 15.70 -43.08
C GLN A 97 -43.68 16.51 -43.41
#